data_AF-A0A7I9J4J4-F1
#
_entry.id   AF-A0A7I9J4J4-F1
#
_cell.length_a   1.000
_cell.length_b   1.000
_cell.length_c   1.000
_cell.angle_alpha   90.00
_cell.angle_beta   90.00
_cell.angle_gamma   90.00
#
_symmetry.space_group_name_H-M   'P 1'
#
loop_
_entity.id
_entity.type
_entity.pdbx_description
1 polymer ?
#
loop_
_entity_poly.entity_id
_entity_poly.type
_entity_poly.pdbx_seq_one_letter_code
_entity_poly.pdbx_strand_id
1 'polypeptide(L)'
;PQKTVTMCLQKKVEAAKFKHQLDKKIAEDDQKFGGNKDWDKDMGEEFEKEAAPAEIQELFDKVDEMGKNKAIIRFADGTFSDEIGPSKLEAALSESEEAETVLFNGSVTEKVLNYVNQSSANTVVGTKEGKGFEASDGLTVWFAEVHR
;
A
#
# COMPACT_ATOMS: atom_id res chain seq x y z
N PRO A 1 -33.99 28.07 -40.34
CA PRO A 1 -32.78 27.35 -40.80
C PRO A 1 -31.50 27.99 -40.18
N GLN A 2 -30.97 27.37 -39.12
CA GLN A 2 -29.72 27.81 -38.46
C GLN A 2 -28.51 27.44 -39.33
N LYS A 3 -27.67 28.42 -39.66
CA LYS A 3 -26.40 28.18 -40.36
C LYS A 3 -25.36 27.73 -39.34
N THR A 4 -25.03 26.44 -39.32
CA THR A 4 -23.91 25.92 -38.54
C THR A 4 -22.61 26.20 -39.30
N VAL A 5 -21.73 27.00 -38.69
CA VAL A 5 -20.39 27.24 -39.22
C VAL A 5 -19.51 26.07 -38.77
N THR A 6 -19.27 25.11 -39.65
CA THR A 6 -18.21 24.12 -39.48
C THR A 6 -16.87 24.81 -39.72
N MET A 7 -16.19 25.24 -38.64
CA MET A 7 -14.77 25.57 -38.73
C MET A 7 -13.98 24.29 -39.01
N CYS A 8 -13.58 24.08 -40.26
CA CYS A 8 -12.65 23.01 -40.63
C CYS A 8 -11.31 23.21 -39.90
N LEU A 9 -10.78 22.15 -39.28
CA LEU A 9 -9.47 22.10 -38.61
C LEU A 9 -8.30 22.34 -39.60
N GLN A 10 -8.15 23.56 -40.09
CA GLN A 10 -7.03 23.96 -40.94
C GLN A 10 -6.15 24.98 -40.23
N LYS A 11 -5.63 24.63 -39.04
CA LYS A 11 -4.48 25.33 -38.48
C LYS A 11 -3.21 24.55 -38.81
N LYS A 12 -2.81 24.57 -40.09
CA LYS A 12 -1.45 24.16 -40.48
C LYS A 12 -0.50 25.28 -40.02
N VAL A 13 -0.11 25.25 -38.76
CA VAL A 13 0.92 26.16 -38.24
C VAL A 13 2.26 25.64 -38.78
N GLU A 14 3.05 26.53 -39.39
CA GLU A 14 4.41 26.20 -39.84
C GLU A 14 5.22 25.65 -38.65
N ALA A 15 5.87 24.50 -38.82
CA ALA A 15 6.56 23.78 -37.74
C ALA A 15 7.54 24.65 -36.95
N ALA A 16 8.16 25.65 -37.61
CA ALA A 16 9.04 26.62 -36.98
C ALA A 16 8.34 27.51 -35.93
N LYS A 17 7.11 27.95 -36.22
CA LYS A 17 6.32 28.78 -35.28
C LYS A 17 5.78 27.95 -34.12
N PHE A 18 5.42 26.70 -34.38
CA PHE A 18 5.00 25.77 -33.34
C PHE A 18 6.17 25.43 -32.39
N LYS A 19 7.36 25.16 -32.95
CA LYS A 19 8.58 24.95 -32.15
C LYS A 19 8.89 26.16 -31.28
N HIS A 20 8.89 27.36 -31.84
CA HIS A 20 9.16 28.58 -31.07
C HIS A 20 8.12 28.80 -29.94
N GLN A 21 6.86 28.46 -30.20
CA GLN A 21 5.81 28.55 -29.19
C GLN A 21 5.96 27.49 -28.08
N LEU A 22 6.45 26.29 -28.41
CA LEU A 22 6.80 25.26 -27.43
C LEU A 22 8.00 25.69 -26.60
N ASP A 23 9.09 26.13 -27.23
CA ASP A 23 10.32 26.55 -26.54
C ASP A 23 10.03 27.69 -25.55
N LYS A 24 9.17 28.65 -25.94
CA LYS A 24 8.74 29.74 -25.06
C LYS A 24 7.90 29.24 -23.87
N LYS A 25 7.01 28.27 -24.10
CA LYS A 25 6.20 27.68 -23.03
C LYS A 25 7.06 26.86 -22.07
N ILE A 26 8.01 26.10 -22.58
CA ILE A 26 8.98 25.33 -21.78
C ILE A 26 9.79 26.30 -20.90
N ALA A 27 10.31 27.40 -21.47
CA ALA A 27 11.05 28.39 -20.70
C ALA A 27 10.20 29.11 -19.62
N GLU A 28 8.93 29.39 -19.91
CA GLU A 28 7.99 29.96 -18.94
C GLU A 28 7.63 28.96 -17.81
N ASP A 29 7.46 27.68 -18.14
CA ASP A 29 7.21 26.61 -17.16
C ASP A 29 8.46 26.33 -16.32
N ASP A 30 9.66 26.32 -16.91
CA ASP A 30 10.92 26.16 -16.20
C ASP A 30 11.16 27.31 -15.20
N GLN A 31 10.78 28.55 -15.56
CA GLN A 31 10.82 29.69 -14.64
C GLN A 31 9.80 29.59 -13.50
N LYS A 32 8.60 29.08 -13.77
CA LYS A 32 7.52 29.01 -12.77
C LYS A 32 7.64 27.82 -11.83
N PHE A 33 8.11 26.69 -12.33
CA PHE A 33 8.13 25.42 -11.61
C PHE A 33 9.54 24.94 -11.24
N GLY A 34 10.58 25.67 -11.67
CA GLY A 34 11.98 25.37 -11.40
C GLY A 34 12.43 24.19 -12.25
N GLY A 35 12.95 24.45 -13.45
CA GLY A 35 13.38 23.47 -14.47
C GLY A 35 14.54 22.53 -14.10
N ASN A 36 14.82 22.37 -12.81
CA ASN A 36 15.74 21.36 -12.29
C ASN A 36 15.28 20.85 -10.92
N LYS A 37 13.98 20.55 -10.79
CA LYS A 37 13.55 19.59 -9.77
C LYS A 37 13.87 18.21 -10.30
N ASP A 38 14.98 17.69 -9.81
CA ASP A 38 15.35 16.28 -9.86
C ASP A 38 14.28 15.51 -9.07
N TRP A 39 13.10 15.37 -9.68
CA TRP A 39 11.91 14.75 -9.09
C TRP A 39 12.14 13.27 -8.79
N ASP A 40 13.17 12.69 -9.39
CA ASP A 40 13.66 11.33 -9.15
C ASP A 40 14.58 11.22 -7.94
N LYS A 41 15.13 12.31 -7.37
CA LYS A 41 16.07 12.22 -6.23
C LYS A 41 15.41 11.96 -4.87
N ASP A 42 14.11 12.18 -4.77
CA ASP A 42 13.32 11.88 -3.56
C ASP A 42 12.47 10.61 -3.72
N MET A 43 12.51 9.98 -4.91
CA MET A 43 12.12 8.59 -5.07
C MET A 43 13.28 7.72 -4.55
N GLY A 44 13.39 7.66 -3.21
CA GLY A 44 14.29 6.76 -2.52
C GLY A 44 14.19 5.36 -3.12
N GLU A 45 15.37 4.81 -3.38
CA GLU A 45 15.71 3.45 -3.81
C GLU A 45 14.51 2.54 -4.05
N GLU A 46 14.34 2.15 -5.32
CA GLU A 46 13.82 0.87 -5.76
C GLU A 46 13.15 0.08 -4.63
N PHE A 47 11.83 0.25 -4.51
CA PHE A 47 11.00 -0.57 -3.64
C PHE A 47 11.06 -2.00 -4.21
N GLU A 48 12.16 -2.70 -3.95
CA GLU A 48 12.26 -4.14 -4.09
C GLU A 48 11.16 -4.68 -3.18
N LYS A 49 9.98 -4.90 -3.77
CA LYS A 49 8.93 -5.65 -3.12
C LYS A 49 9.52 -7.02 -2.87
N GLU A 50 10.06 -7.24 -1.68
CA GLU A 50 10.39 -8.58 -1.23
C GLU A 50 9.11 -9.39 -1.44
N ALA A 51 9.15 -10.30 -2.42
CA ALA A 51 8.05 -11.21 -2.62
C ALA A 51 7.93 -11.99 -1.32
N ALA A 52 6.73 -11.98 -0.72
CA ALA A 52 6.52 -12.63 0.55
C ALA A 52 6.98 -14.10 0.44
N PRO A 53 7.68 -14.66 1.45
CA PRO A 53 8.07 -16.07 1.44
C PRO A 53 6.86 -16.98 1.14
N ALA A 54 7.09 -18.14 0.53
CA ALA A 54 6.01 -19.05 0.12
C ALA A 54 5.00 -19.36 1.24
N GLU A 55 5.48 -19.45 2.48
CA GLU A 55 4.66 -19.63 3.66
C GLU A 55 3.68 -18.46 3.91
N ILE A 56 4.11 -17.21 3.72
CA ILE A 56 3.24 -16.03 3.85
C ILE A 56 2.23 -15.95 2.71
N GLN A 57 2.60 -16.43 1.51
CA GLN A 57 1.66 -16.48 0.38
C GLN A 57 0.48 -17.42 0.66
N GLU A 58 0.73 -18.58 1.26
CA GLU A 58 -0.33 -19.49 1.71
C GLU A 58 -1.22 -18.84 2.79
N LEU A 59 -0.63 -18.03 3.67
CA LEU A 59 -1.37 -17.28 4.69
C LEU A 59 -2.26 -16.19 4.05
N PHE A 60 -1.88 -15.60 2.91
CA PHE A 60 -2.75 -14.66 2.18
C PHE A 60 -4.00 -15.34 1.63
N ASP A 61 -3.88 -16.53 1.06
CA ASP A 61 -5.06 -17.28 0.60
C ASP A 61 -5.97 -17.64 1.78
N LYS A 62 -5.39 -17.92 2.96
CA LYS A 62 -6.17 -18.12 4.17
C LYS A 62 -6.89 -16.85 4.63
N VAL A 63 -6.27 -15.69 4.45
CA VAL A 63 -6.89 -14.38 4.74
C VAL A 63 -8.06 -14.09 3.82
N ASP A 64 -7.97 -14.47 2.54
CA ASP A 64 -9.04 -14.33 1.55
C ASP A 64 -10.26 -15.21 1.90
N GLU A 65 -10.05 -16.38 2.53
CA GLU A 65 -11.14 -17.24 3.03
C GLU A 65 -11.88 -16.66 4.25
N MET A 66 -11.24 -15.75 5.00
CA MET A 66 -11.81 -15.18 6.23
C MET A 66 -12.90 -14.14 5.95
N GLY A 67 -13.82 -13.97 6.92
CA GLY A 67 -14.76 -12.85 6.92
C GLY A 67 -14.07 -11.47 6.89
N LYS A 68 -14.71 -10.47 6.28
CA LYS A 68 -14.21 -9.08 6.25
C LYS A 68 -13.99 -8.54 7.67
N ASN A 69 -12.85 -7.85 7.89
CA ASN A 69 -12.44 -7.30 9.19
C ASN A 69 -12.38 -8.36 10.29
N LYS A 70 -11.96 -9.59 9.96
CA LYS A 70 -11.67 -10.65 10.93
C LYS A 70 -10.17 -10.90 11.02
N ALA A 71 -9.78 -11.44 12.15
CA ALA A 71 -8.41 -11.80 12.47
C ALA A 71 -8.33 -13.27 12.89
N ILE A 72 -7.24 -13.93 12.55
CA ILE A 72 -6.89 -15.26 13.06
C ILE A 72 -5.46 -15.17 13.57
N ILE A 73 -5.21 -15.82 14.70
CA ILE A 73 -3.87 -15.98 15.26
C ILE A 73 -3.40 -17.37 14.86
N ARG A 74 -2.21 -17.45 14.28
CA ARG A 74 -1.46 -18.70 14.11
C ARG A 74 -0.52 -18.85 15.29
N PHE A 75 -0.62 -19.97 15.97
CA PHE A 75 0.25 -20.31 17.09
C PHE A 75 1.51 -21.04 16.60
N ALA A 76 2.53 -21.10 17.45
CA ALA A 76 3.79 -21.79 17.16
C ALA A 76 3.63 -23.31 16.92
N ASP A 77 2.50 -23.90 17.32
CA ASP A 77 2.15 -25.30 17.05
C ASP A 77 1.57 -25.53 15.64
N GLY A 78 1.42 -24.46 14.85
CA GLY A 78 0.85 -24.50 13.50
C GLY A 78 -0.68 -24.52 13.47
N THR A 79 -1.35 -24.42 14.62
CA THR A 79 -2.82 -24.30 14.69
C THR A 79 -3.28 -22.86 14.52
N PHE A 80 -4.54 -22.72 14.10
CA PHE A 80 -5.20 -21.44 13.89
C PHE A 80 -6.29 -21.24 14.93
N SER A 81 -6.39 -20.04 15.49
CA SER A 81 -7.50 -19.63 16.34
C SER A 81 -8.81 -19.51 15.56
N ASP A 82 -9.92 -19.41 16.27
CA ASP A 82 -11.19 -18.98 15.70
C ASP A 82 -11.10 -17.56 15.11
N GLU A 83 -12.05 -17.21 14.24
CA GLU A 83 -12.17 -15.86 13.68
C GLU A 83 -12.50 -14.82 14.77
N ILE A 84 -11.51 -14.02 15.13
CA ILE A 84 -11.59 -12.98 16.15
C ILE A 84 -11.88 -11.63 15.47
N GLY A 85 -12.78 -10.85 16.08
CA GLY A 85 -13.00 -9.46 15.63
C GLY A 85 -11.90 -8.53 16.16
N PRO A 86 -11.63 -7.37 15.52
CA PRO A 86 -10.57 -6.45 15.93
C PRO A 86 -10.69 -5.98 17.39
N SER A 87 -11.90 -5.88 17.93
CA SER A 87 -12.13 -5.52 19.34
C SER A 87 -11.81 -6.63 20.35
N LYS A 88 -11.71 -7.89 19.89
CA LYS A 88 -11.40 -9.05 20.73
C LYS A 88 -9.99 -9.58 20.51
N LEU A 89 -9.27 -9.04 19.52
CA LEU A 89 -7.89 -9.42 19.18
C LEU A 89 -6.95 -9.18 20.35
N GLU A 90 -7.10 -8.04 21.04
CA GLU A 90 -6.33 -7.69 22.23
C GLU A 90 -6.46 -8.75 23.34
N ALA A 91 -7.69 -9.17 23.63
CA ALA A 91 -7.94 -10.20 24.64
C ALA A 91 -7.37 -11.55 24.21
N ALA A 92 -7.59 -11.95 22.95
CA ALA A 92 -7.11 -13.23 22.44
C ALA A 92 -5.57 -13.32 22.39
N LEU A 93 -4.88 -12.23 22.07
CA LEU A 93 -3.42 -12.14 22.12
C LEU A 93 -2.88 -12.08 23.55
N SER A 94 -3.61 -11.47 24.48
CA SER A 94 -3.21 -11.45 25.90
C SER A 94 -3.42 -12.80 26.58
N GLU A 95 -4.43 -13.55 26.16
CA GLU A 95 -4.74 -14.90 26.68
C GLU A 95 -3.85 -15.98 26.05
N SER A 96 -3.26 -15.71 24.88
CA SER A 96 -2.40 -16.65 24.16
C SER A 96 -0.93 -16.32 24.33
N GLU A 97 -0.20 -17.11 25.11
CA GLU A 97 1.24 -16.93 25.35
C GLU A 97 2.12 -17.25 24.12
N GLU A 98 1.62 -18.03 23.15
CA GLU A 98 2.41 -18.55 22.01
C GLU A 98 1.88 -18.13 20.63
N ALA A 99 1.52 -16.85 20.46
CA ALA A 99 1.16 -16.33 19.14
C ALA A 99 2.41 -16.17 18.26
N GLU A 100 2.44 -16.76 17.07
CA GLU A 100 3.56 -16.64 16.13
C GLU A 100 3.27 -15.59 15.04
N THR A 101 2.09 -15.72 14.40
CA THR A 101 1.67 -14.86 13.30
C THR A 101 0.23 -14.40 13.46
N VAL A 102 -0.04 -13.12 13.24
CA VAL A 102 -1.40 -12.56 13.26
C VAL A 102 -1.86 -12.25 11.85
N LEU A 103 -2.92 -12.92 11.42
CA LEU A 103 -3.58 -12.71 10.13
C LEU A 103 -4.76 -11.77 10.31
N PHE A 104 -4.89 -10.75 9.47
CA PHE A 104 -5.97 -9.76 9.53
C PHE A 104 -6.54 -9.45 8.14
N ASN A 105 -7.81 -9.79 7.91
CA ASN A 105 -8.53 -9.42 6.70
C ASN A 105 -9.04 -7.97 6.79
N GLY A 106 -8.11 -7.01 6.78
CA GLY A 106 -8.40 -5.58 6.85
C GLY A 106 -7.15 -4.72 6.91
N SER A 107 -7.34 -3.41 7.08
CA SER A 107 -6.23 -2.47 7.21
C SER A 107 -5.53 -2.60 8.57
N VAL A 108 -4.22 -2.81 8.55
CA VAL A 108 -3.40 -2.87 9.77
C VAL A 108 -3.24 -1.46 10.32
N THR A 109 -3.88 -1.17 11.45
CA THR A 109 -3.83 0.14 12.12
C THR A 109 -2.86 0.10 13.30
N GLU A 110 -2.45 1.26 13.79
CA GLU A 110 -1.61 1.43 15.00
C GLU A 110 -2.07 0.57 16.18
N LYS A 111 -3.39 0.43 16.38
CA LYS A 111 -3.96 -0.40 17.45
C LYS A 111 -3.61 -1.88 17.31
N VAL A 112 -3.75 -2.41 16.09
CA VAL A 112 -3.43 -3.82 15.80
C VAL A 112 -1.95 -4.06 16.02
N LEU A 113 -1.09 -3.15 15.57
CA LEU A 113 0.35 -3.22 15.82
C LEU A 113 0.68 -3.17 17.30
N ASN A 114 0.05 -2.28 18.07
CA ASN A 114 0.28 -2.20 19.51
C ASN A 114 -0.12 -3.49 20.23
N TYR A 115 -1.23 -4.12 19.85
CA TYR A 115 -1.63 -5.42 20.39
C TYR A 115 -0.63 -6.52 20.06
N VAL A 116 -0.12 -6.53 18.83
CA VAL A 116 0.88 -7.52 18.41
C VAL A 116 2.21 -7.28 19.13
N ASN A 117 2.67 -6.04 19.26
CA ASN A 117 3.90 -5.69 19.99
C ASN A 117 3.85 -6.04 21.49
N GLN A 118 2.65 -6.10 22.07
CA GLN A 118 2.44 -6.56 23.46
C GLN A 118 2.37 -8.08 23.57
N SER A 119 2.24 -8.79 22.46
CA SER A 119 2.18 -10.24 22.37
C SER A 119 3.54 -10.84 21.98
N SER A 120 3.61 -12.16 21.89
CA SER A 120 4.78 -12.91 21.42
C SER A 120 4.88 -13.05 19.90
N ALA A 121 3.95 -12.45 19.13
CA ALA A 121 3.91 -12.61 17.68
C ALA A 121 4.96 -11.74 16.97
N ASN A 122 5.69 -12.36 16.06
CA ASN A 122 6.80 -11.75 15.32
C ASN A 122 6.38 -11.27 13.93
N THR A 123 5.23 -11.74 13.43
CA THR A 123 4.78 -11.48 12.06
C THR A 123 3.30 -11.09 12.00
N VAL A 124 2.97 -10.10 11.19
CA VAL A 124 1.59 -9.67 10.91
C VAL A 124 1.34 -9.75 9.41
N VAL A 125 0.21 -10.35 9.03
CA VAL A 125 -0.24 -10.44 7.65
C VAL A 125 -1.56 -9.68 7.54
N GLY A 126 -1.55 -8.57 6.81
CA GLY A 126 -2.71 -7.72 6.59
C GLY A 126 -3.08 -7.60 5.11
N THR A 127 -4.20 -6.95 4.81
CA THR A 127 -4.52 -6.63 3.41
C THR A 127 -3.82 -5.35 2.95
N LYS A 128 -3.82 -4.31 3.78
CA LYS A 128 -3.21 -3.01 3.48
C LYS A 128 -2.73 -2.26 4.72
N GLU A 129 -1.89 -1.25 4.51
CA GLU A 129 -1.52 -0.28 5.54
C GLU A 129 -2.71 0.59 5.96
N GLY A 130 -2.86 0.77 7.27
CA GLY A 130 -3.88 1.62 7.87
C GLY A 130 -3.30 2.92 8.41
N LYS A 131 -4.17 3.75 8.99
CA LYS A 131 -3.75 5.00 9.61
C LYS A 131 -2.83 4.75 10.80
N GLY A 132 -1.67 5.42 10.82
CA GLY A 132 -0.69 5.32 11.91
C GLY A 132 0.13 4.03 11.88
N PHE A 133 0.28 3.43 10.69
CA PHE A 133 1.22 2.34 10.50
C PHE A 133 2.65 2.87 10.61
N GLU A 134 3.40 2.39 11.59
CA GLU A 134 4.85 2.58 11.71
C GLU A 134 5.47 1.18 11.81
N ALA A 135 6.35 0.86 10.85
CA ALA A 135 7.10 -0.38 10.89
C ALA A 135 8.08 -0.33 12.06
N SER A 136 8.00 -1.31 12.98
CA SER A 136 8.99 -1.49 14.04
C SER A 136 10.03 -2.51 13.57
N ASP A 137 11.32 -2.24 13.85
CA ASP A 137 12.45 -3.09 13.43
C ASP A 137 12.39 -4.55 13.94
N GLY A 138 11.51 -4.83 14.91
CA GLY A 138 11.30 -6.17 15.48
C GLY A 138 10.08 -6.92 14.95
N LEU A 139 9.25 -6.31 14.10
CA LEU A 139 8.00 -6.89 13.63
C LEU A 139 7.97 -6.93 12.10
N THR A 140 7.83 -8.13 11.54
CA THR A 140 7.69 -8.27 10.09
C THR A 140 6.22 -8.12 9.70
N VAL A 141 5.90 -7.15 8.84
CA VAL A 141 4.52 -6.91 8.39
C VAL A 141 4.41 -7.14 6.89
N TRP A 142 3.49 -8.00 6.50
CA TRP A 142 3.21 -8.32 5.10
C TRP A 142 1.82 -7.85 4.70
N PHE A 143 1.70 -7.25 3.51
CA PHE A 143 0.44 -6.78 2.95
C PHE A 143 0.03 -7.54 1.69
N ALA A 144 -1.19 -8.09 1.67
CA ALA A 144 -1.71 -8.84 0.53
C ALA A 144 -1.85 -7.97 -0.73
N GLU A 145 -2.19 -6.68 -0.60
CA GLU A 145 -2.30 -5.78 -1.75
C GLU A 145 -0.94 -5.37 -2.35
N VAL A 146 0.14 -5.50 -1.57
CA VAL A 146 1.47 -5.02 -1.97
C VAL A 146 2.42 -6.16 -2.32
N HIS A 147 2.29 -7.32 -1.66
CA HIS A 147 3.25 -8.43 -1.67
C HIS A 147 2.69 -9.75 -2.24
N ARG A 148 1.49 -9.72 -2.86
CA ARG A 148 0.95 -10.82 -3.68
C ARG A 148 1.52 -10.78 -5.10
#